data_AF-A0A3R7EM85-F1
#
_entry.id   AF-A0A3R7EM85-F1
#
_cell.length_a   1.000
_cell.length_b   1.000
_cell.length_c   1.000
_cell.angle_alpha   90.00
_cell.angle_beta   90.00
_cell.angle_gamma   90.00
#
_symmetry.space_group_name_H-M   'P 1'
#
loop_
_entity.id
_entity.type
_entity.pdbx_description
1 polymer ?
#
loop_
_entity_poly.entity_id
_entity_poly.type
_entity_poly.pdbx_seq_one_letter_code
_entity_poly.pdbx_strand_id
1 'polypeptide(L)'
;MICCEAYKNKKNKNFKKAEFLNIYMHEDRIAIFDPRIRINVLEELIYPSIFYSTWRTEKEKIRAMYRHKIRIGKSIERVGDAEEKEKLYGSLDELYLNYVALFGFSSVEVKKCETEVEEEVREIRTYPPAYAHVSGESQEEVPVPASTKWIKARVEMLLAQVFKISYAHMAQSGLTTLESDLSSLERKLFEEPDSQVKAGIIEEIEKARELLLLLSE
;
A
#
# COMPACT_ATOMS: atom_id res chain seq x y z
N MET A 1 -21.70 -13.18 21.19
CA MET A 1 -20.51 -14.04 21.40
C MET A 1 -20.57 -15.19 20.40
N ILE A 2 -20.53 -14.88 19.12
CA ILE A 2 -20.56 -15.82 18.00
C ILE A 2 -19.62 -15.22 16.96
N CYS A 3 -18.62 -16.00 16.56
CA CYS A 3 -17.74 -15.86 15.37
C CYS A 3 -16.29 -16.38 15.62
N CYS A 4 -16.05 -17.15 16.68
CA CYS A 4 -14.80 -17.92 16.83
C CYS A 4 -14.78 -19.25 16.03
N GLU A 5 -15.87 -19.63 15.36
CA GLU A 5 -15.98 -20.94 14.70
C GLU A 5 -15.63 -20.96 13.21
N ALA A 6 -15.59 -19.80 12.54
CA ALA A 6 -15.21 -19.72 11.12
C ALA A 6 -13.71 -20.02 10.86
N TYR A 7 -12.86 -19.94 11.88
CA TYR A 7 -11.40 -20.16 11.75
C TYR A 7 -10.95 -21.63 11.83
N LYS A 8 -11.87 -22.59 12.03
CA LYS A 8 -11.51 -24.02 12.23
C LYS A 8 -11.35 -24.82 10.94
N ASN A 9 -11.66 -24.29 9.76
CA ASN A 9 -11.47 -25.01 8.49
C ASN A 9 -10.06 -24.85 7.87
N LYS A 10 -9.03 -24.82 8.73
CA LYS A 10 -7.62 -24.56 8.40
C LYS A 10 -6.88 -25.74 7.73
N LYS A 11 -7.51 -26.90 7.56
CA LYS A 11 -6.83 -28.10 7.02
C LYS A 11 -6.90 -28.27 5.50
N ASN A 12 -7.72 -27.50 4.78
CA ASN A 12 -7.80 -27.55 3.32
C ASN A 12 -7.20 -26.31 2.62
N LYS A 13 -6.78 -25.28 3.38
CA LYS A 13 -6.09 -24.08 2.85
C LYS A 13 -4.60 -24.32 2.56
N ASN A 14 -3.95 -25.25 3.27
CA ASN A 14 -2.50 -25.49 3.09
C ASN A 14 -2.16 -26.14 1.75
N PHE A 15 -3.07 -26.92 1.15
CA PHE A 15 -2.83 -27.55 -0.14
C PHE A 15 -2.89 -26.53 -1.30
N LYS A 16 -3.79 -25.53 -1.20
CA LYS A 16 -3.81 -24.40 -2.15
C LYS A 16 -2.71 -23.38 -1.90
N LYS A 17 -2.27 -23.16 -0.64
CA LYS A 17 -1.21 -22.20 -0.27
C LYS A 17 0.15 -22.54 -0.88
N ALA A 18 0.49 -23.83 -1.00
CA ALA A 18 1.75 -24.28 -1.60
C ALA A 18 1.77 -24.15 -3.14
N GLU A 19 0.67 -24.41 -3.83
CA GLU A 19 0.52 -24.07 -5.26
C GLU A 19 0.53 -22.55 -5.48
N PHE A 20 -0.08 -21.79 -4.57
CA PHE A 20 -0.14 -20.31 -4.63
C PHE A 20 1.26 -19.67 -4.55
N LEU A 21 2.11 -20.14 -3.65
CA LEU A 21 3.50 -19.68 -3.51
C LEU A 21 4.40 -20.12 -4.69
N ASN A 22 4.10 -21.25 -5.32
CA ASN A 22 4.87 -21.76 -6.46
C ASN A 22 4.56 -20.97 -7.75
N ILE A 23 3.31 -20.55 -7.94
CA ILE A 23 2.92 -19.58 -8.99
C ILE A 23 3.60 -18.22 -8.73
N TYR A 24 3.73 -17.81 -7.47
CA TYR A 24 4.34 -16.53 -7.05
C TYR A 24 5.83 -16.39 -7.39
N MET A 25 6.55 -17.50 -7.56
CA MET A 25 8.02 -17.49 -7.57
C MET A 25 8.64 -18.03 -8.86
N HIS A 26 7.90 -18.79 -9.69
CA HIS A 26 8.51 -19.49 -10.83
C HIS A 26 8.07 -19.03 -12.22
N GLU A 27 6.89 -18.44 -12.39
CA GLU A 27 6.42 -17.92 -13.68
C GLU A 27 5.74 -16.55 -13.46
N ASP A 28 6.28 -15.53 -14.15
CA ASP A 28 5.76 -14.18 -14.29
C ASP A 28 5.94 -13.18 -13.14
N ARG A 29 6.92 -12.29 -13.34
CA ARG A 29 7.01 -10.92 -12.79
C ARG A 29 5.74 -10.06 -13.04
N ILE A 30 4.73 -10.61 -13.71
CA ILE A 30 3.45 -10.00 -14.10
C ILE A 30 2.34 -10.35 -13.09
N ALA A 31 2.41 -11.50 -12.40
CA ALA A 31 1.34 -11.98 -11.51
C ALA A 31 1.11 -11.07 -10.28
N ILE A 32 2.16 -10.44 -9.75
CA ILE A 32 2.04 -9.46 -8.64
C ILE A 32 1.23 -8.21 -9.06
N PHE A 33 1.13 -7.95 -10.37
CA PHE A 33 0.33 -6.85 -10.91
C PHE A 33 -1.10 -7.27 -11.30
N ASP A 34 -1.45 -8.57 -11.21
CA ASP A 34 -2.82 -9.04 -11.46
C ASP A 34 -3.76 -8.51 -10.36
N PRO A 35 -4.81 -7.75 -10.71
CA PRO A 35 -5.75 -7.20 -9.74
C PRO A 35 -6.41 -8.24 -8.82
N ARG A 36 -6.69 -9.45 -9.31
CA ARG A 36 -7.31 -10.53 -8.52
C ARG A 36 -6.40 -10.95 -7.39
N ILE A 37 -5.12 -11.15 -7.70
CA ILE A 37 -4.10 -11.53 -6.72
C ILE A 37 -3.94 -10.41 -5.70
N ARG A 38 -3.86 -9.16 -6.15
CA ARG A 38 -3.70 -8.01 -5.26
C ARG A 38 -4.88 -7.80 -4.31
N ILE A 39 -6.12 -8.04 -4.75
CA ILE A 39 -7.31 -7.99 -3.87
C ILE A 39 -7.20 -9.06 -2.77
N ASN A 40 -6.81 -10.28 -3.12
CA ASN A 40 -6.62 -11.35 -2.11
C ASN A 40 -5.50 -10.99 -1.11
N VAL A 41 -4.41 -10.38 -1.57
CA VAL A 41 -3.32 -9.91 -0.70
C VAL A 41 -3.78 -8.77 0.22
N LEU A 42 -4.67 -7.88 -0.27
CA LEU A 42 -5.29 -6.88 0.60
C LEU A 42 -6.05 -7.54 1.74
N GLU A 43 -6.90 -8.51 1.41
CA GLU A 43 -7.74 -9.21 2.39
C GLU A 43 -6.92 -9.99 3.41
N GLU A 44 -5.98 -10.83 2.96
CA GLU A 44 -5.31 -11.77 3.86
C GLU A 44 -4.13 -11.17 4.62
N LEU A 45 -3.53 -10.07 4.13
CA LEU A 45 -2.24 -9.59 4.64
C LEU A 45 -2.19 -8.08 4.91
N ILE A 46 -2.47 -7.24 3.90
CA ILE A 46 -2.22 -5.79 3.98
C ILE A 46 -3.25 -5.10 4.87
N TYR A 47 -4.55 -5.31 4.65
CA TYR A 47 -5.59 -4.67 5.46
C TYR A 47 -5.55 -5.11 6.92
N PRO A 48 -5.36 -6.41 7.26
CA PRO A 48 -5.06 -6.82 8.62
C PRO A 48 -3.87 -6.06 9.24
N SER A 49 -2.75 -5.96 8.53
CA SER A 49 -1.54 -5.28 9.03
C SER A 49 -1.80 -3.79 9.30
N ILE A 50 -2.51 -3.10 8.40
CA ILE A 50 -2.92 -1.69 8.61
C ILE A 50 -3.88 -1.58 9.80
N PHE A 51 -4.90 -2.44 9.86
CA PHE A 51 -5.94 -2.42 10.90
C PHE A 51 -5.34 -2.57 12.30
N TYR A 52 -4.44 -3.54 12.49
CA TYR A 52 -3.81 -3.83 13.77
C TYR A 52 -2.57 -2.98 14.07
N SER A 53 -2.16 -2.09 13.18
CA SER A 53 -1.04 -1.17 13.45
C SER A 53 -1.32 -0.30 14.68
N THR A 54 -0.35 -0.18 15.58
CA THR A 54 -0.51 0.53 16.86
C THR A 54 -0.08 2.00 16.80
N TRP A 55 0.63 2.40 15.75
CA TRP A 55 1.20 3.74 15.60
C TRP A 55 0.42 4.67 14.66
N ARG A 56 -0.50 4.14 13.85
CA ARG A 56 -1.38 4.95 13.00
C ARG A 56 -2.65 5.29 13.76
N THR A 57 -3.10 6.54 13.64
CA THR A 57 -4.46 6.90 14.06
C THR A 57 -5.47 6.16 13.18
N GLU A 58 -6.70 6.01 13.66
CA GLU A 58 -7.73 5.32 12.87
C GLU A 58 -8.01 6.03 11.53
N LYS A 59 -7.95 7.37 11.49
CA LYS A 59 -8.03 8.15 10.24
C LYS A 59 -6.89 7.82 9.27
N GLU A 60 -5.66 7.69 9.77
CA GLU A 60 -4.52 7.29 8.93
C GLU A 60 -4.62 5.85 8.41
N LYS A 61 -5.25 4.95 9.18
CA LYS A 61 -5.53 3.59 8.72
C LYS A 61 -6.52 3.60 7.55
N ILE A 62 -7.59 4.40 7.64
CA ILE A 62 -8.58 4.56 6.56
C ILE A 62 -7.91 5.14 5.30
N ARG A 63 -7.11 6.22 5.45
CA ARG A 63 -6.36 6.82 4.34
C ARG A 63 -5.44 5.81 3.66
N ALA A 64 -4.68 5.04 4.44
CA ALA A 64 -3.80 4.00 3.90
C ALA A 64 -4.55 2.89 3.16
N MET A 65 -5.64 2.37 3.73
CA MET A 65 -6.49 1.37 3.06
C MET A 65 -7.04 1.90 1.73
N TYR A 66 -7.46 3.16 1.72
CA TYR A 66 -8.01 3.81 0.52
C TYR A 66 -6.93 4.10 -0.54
N ARG A 67 -5.70 4.45 -0.15
CA ARG A 67 -4.56 4.53 -1.09
C ARG A 67 -4.32 3.19 -1.80
N HIS A 68 -4.34 2.07 -1.06
CA HIS A 68 -4.25 0.74 -1.65
C HIS A 68 -5.42 0.45 -2.60
N LYS A 69 -6.65 0.82 -2.23
CA LYS A 69 -7.84 0.69 -3.07
C LYS A 69 -7.65 1.42 -4.42
N ILE A 70 -7.27 2.69 -4.39
CA ILE A 70 -7.00 3.48 -5.60
C ILE A 70 -5.88 2.85 -6.44
N ARG A 71 -4.78 2.38 -5.81
CA ARG A 71 -3.67 1.74 -6.52
C ARG A 71 -4.10 0.46 -7.25
N ILE A 72 -5.01 -0.33 -6.69
CA ILE A 72 -5.54 -1.52 -7.36
C ILE A 72 -6.56 -1.13 -8.43
N GLY A 73 -7.39 -0.12 -8.18
CA GLY A 73 -8.33 0.42 -9.18
C GLY A 73 -7.63 0.74 -10.50
N LYS A 74 -6.46 1.39 -10.46
CA LYS A 74 -5.64 1.68 -11.66
C LYS A 74 -5.17 0.42 -12.41
N SER A 75 -4.96 -0.69 -11.72
CA SER A 75 -4.63 -1.97 -12.37
C SER A 75 -5.87 -2.64 -12.96
N ILE A 76 -7.05 -2.51 -12.33
CA ILE A 76 -8.32 -3.00 -12.87
C ILE A 76 -8.69 -2.26 -14.17
N GLU A 77 -8.43 -0.95 -14.27
CA GLU A 77 -8.68 -0.16 -15.49
C GLU A 77 -8.01 -0.76 -16.75
N ARG A 78 -6.90 -1.48 -16.58
CA ARG A 78 -6.13 -2.09 -17.67
C ARG A 78 -6.67 -3.45 -18.14
N VAL A 79 -7.63 -4.03 -17.41
CA VAL A 79 -8.26 -5.32 -17.77
C VAL A 79 -9.13 -5.10 -19.02
N GLY A 80 -9.04 -5.98 -20.02
CA GLY A 80 -9.80 -5.81 -21.27
C GLY A 80 -11.30 -6.12 -21.14
N ASP A 81 -11.64 -7.07 -20.26
CA ASP A 81 -13.00 -7.57 -20.07
C ASP A 81 -13.82 -6.65 -19.14
N ALA A 82 -14.99 -6.22 -19.62
CA ALA A 82 -15.86 -5.29 -18.89
C ALA A 82 -16.62 -5.96 -17.73
N GLU A 83 -17.08 -7.20 -17.90
CA GLU A 83 -17.77 -7.96 -16.86
C GLU A 83 -16.79 -8.30 -15.73
N GLU A 84 -15.57 -8.67 -16.11
CA GLU A 84 -14.52 -8.93 -15.16
C GLU A 84 -14.13 -7.67 -14.37
N LYS A 85 -14.00 -6.53 -15.04
CA LYS A 85 -13.75 -5.24 -14.39
C LYS A 85 -14.79 -4.91 -13.34
N GLU A 86 -16.08 -5.04 -13.68
CA GLU A 86 -17.18 -4.76 -12.76
C GLU A 86 -17.10 -5.67 -11.53
N LYS A 87 -16.85 -6.96 -11.74
CA LYS A 87 -16.65 -7.92 -10.64
C LYS A 87 -15.47 -7.55 -9.73
N LEU A 88 -14.33 -7.17 -10.32
CA LEU A 88 -13.13 -6.79 -9.56
C LEU A 88 -13.35 -5.51 -8.75
N TYR A 89 -14.01 -4.50 -9.32
CA TYR A 89 -14.37 -3.29 -8.58
C TYR A 89 -15.34 -3.62 -7.45
N GLY A 90 -16.36 -4.42 -7.70
CA GLY A 90 -17.31 -4.85 -6.66
C GLY A 90 -16.62 -5.55 -5.49
N SER A 91 -15.73 -6.51 -5.76
CA SER A 91 -14.96 -7.19 -4.71
C SER A 91 -14.04 -6.25 -3.94
N LEU A 92 -13.37 -5.32 -4.63
CA LEU A 92 -12.48 -4.35 -4.01
C LEU A 92 -13.24 -3.35 -3.12
N ASP A 93 -14.39 -2.87 -3.59
CA ASP A 93 -15.26 -1.96 -2.85
C ASP A 93 -15.84 -2.63 -1.60
N GLU A 94 -16.34 -3.86 -1.74
CA GLU A 94 -16.89 -4.65 -0.64
C GLU A 94 -15.81 -4.89 0.44
N LEU A 95 -14.60 -5.30 0.04
CA LEU A 95 -13.49 -5.52 0.96
C LEU A 95 -13.15 -4.24 1.74
N TYR A 96 -13.04 -3.11 1.05
CA TYR A 96 -12.76 -1.82 1.69
C TYR A 96 -13.85 -1.41 2.67
N LEU A 97 -15.12 -1.49 2.26
CA LEU A 97 -16.27 -1.13 3.10
C LEU A 97 -16.37 -2.01 4.35
N ASN A 98 -16.10 -3.30 4.23
CA ASN A 98 -16.08 -4.23 5.35
C ASN A 98 -15.06 -3.81 6.41
N TYR A 99 -13.84 -3.44 6.01
CA TYR A 99 -12.81 -2.97 6.95
C TYR A 99 -13.12 -1.59 7.53
N VAL A 100 -13.63 -0.66 6.73
CA VAL A 100 -14.00 0.68 7.21
C VAL A 100 -15.10 0.61 8.26
N ALA A 101 -16.11 -0.25 8.06
CA ALA A 101 -17.20 -0.44 9.00
C ALA A 101 -16.72 -0.90 10.39
N LEU A 102 -15.60 -1.65 10.46
CA LEU A 102 -15.02 -2.10 11.72
C LEU A 102 -14.46 -0.96 12.59
N PHE A 103 -14.13 0.19 12.01
CA PHE A 103 -13.63 1.35 12.77
C PHE A 103 -14.75 2.20 13.38
N GLY A 104 -16.02 2.03 12.94
CA GLY A 104 -17.16 2.75 13.51
C GLY A 104 -17.23 4.26 13.21
N PHE A 105 -16.48 4.75 12.21
CA PHE A 105 -16.55 6.15 11.77
C PHE A 105 -17.90 6.48 11.11
N SER A 106 -18.31 7.74 11.20
CA SER A 106 -19.44 8.22 10.42
C SER A 106 -19.10 8.24 8.93
N SER A 107 -20.11 8.08 8.07
CA SER A 107 -19.92 8.14 6.61
C SER A 107 -19.34 9.48 6.13
N VAL A 108 -19.55 10.57 6.89
CA VAL A 108 -19.00 11.90 6.59
C VAL A 108 -17.49 11.93 6.85
N GLU A 109 -17.03 11.33 7.95
CA GLU A 109 -15.60 11.28 8.28
C GLU A 109 -14.82 10.38 7.32
N VAL A 110 -15.40 9.23 6.94
CA VAL A 110 -14.82 8.35 5.93
C VAL A 110 -14.66 9.10 4.61
N LYS A 111 -15.72 9.75 4.13
CA LYS A 111 -15.69 10.54 2.88
C LYS A 111 -14.66 11.66 2.92
N LYS A 112 -14.46 12.29 4.07
CA LYS A 112 -13.42 13.31 4.23
C LYS A 112 -12.03 12.70 4.00
N CYS A 113 -11.72 11.57 4.64
CA CYS A 113 -10.45 10.88 4.43
C CYS A 113 -10.26 10.40 2.99
N GLU A 114 -11.32 9.91 2.33
CA GLU A 114 -11.29 9.50 0.93
C GLU A 114 -10.97 10.70 0.01
N THR A 115 -11.64 11.83 0.23
CA THR A 115 -11.45 13.06 -0.56
C THR A 115 -10.02 13.59 -0.42
N GLU A 116 -9.48 13.65 0.80
CA GLU A 116 -8.10 14.07 1.05
C GLU A 116 -7.10 13.21 0.26
N VAL A 117 -7.31 11.89 0.22
CA VAL A 117 -6.44 10.98 -0.54
C VAL A 117 -6.62 11.14 -2.06
N GLU A 118 -7.83 11.41 -2.55
CA GLU A 118 -8.05 11.70 -3.97
C GLU A 118 -7.34 12.97 -4.43
N GLU A 119 -7.34 14.00 -3.58
CA GLU A 119 -6.59 15.24 -3.81
C GLU A 119 -5.09 14.98 -3.85
N GLU A 120 -4.53 14.26 -2.85
CA GLU A 120 -3.12 13.84 -2.84
C GLU A 120 -2.74 13.16 -4.18
N VAL A 121 -3.51 12.16 -4.60
CA VAL A 121 -3.23 11.37 -5.80
C VAL A 121 -3.36 12.19 -7.09
N ARG A 122 -4.33 13.13 -7.14
CA ARG A 122 -4.54 14.01 -8.30
C ARG A 122 -3.37 14.98 -8.47
N GLU A 123 -2.89 15.55 -7.38
CA GLU A 123 -1.77 16.49 -7.40
C GLU A 123 -0.46 15.78 -7.75
N ILE A 124 -0.24 14.53 -7.31
CA ILE A 124 0.96 13.74 -7.71
C ILE A 124 0.99 13.56 -9.23
N ARG A 125 -0.16 13.33 -9.86
CA ARG A 125 -0.27 13.13 -11.31
C ARG A 125 -0.07 14.40 -12.14
N THR A 126 -0.20 15.57 -11.51
CA THR A 126 -0.14 16.87 -12.20
C THR A 126 1.29 17.41 -12.29
N TYR A 127 2.20 16.94 -11.43
CA TYR A 127 3.62 17.25 -11.55
C TYR A 127 4.30 16.28 -12.53
N PRO A 128 4.98 16.78 -13.58
CA PRO A 128 5.74 15.93 -14.47
C PRO A 128 6.81 15.17 -13.65
N PRO A 129 7.16 13.94 -14.03
CA PRO A 129 8.31 13.29 -13.42
C PRO A 129 9.55 14.18 -13.59
N ALA A 130 10.43 14.23 -12.60
CA ALA A 130 11.55 15.19 -12.52
C ALA A 130 12.47 15.25 -13.75
N TYR A 131 12.42 14.25 -14.63
CA TYR A 131 13.14 14.22 -15.91
C TYR A 131 12.47 14.99 -17.06
N ALA A 132 11.23 15.47 -16.88
CA ALA A 132 10.43 16.13 -17.92
C ALA A 132 10.50 17.67 -17.88
N HIS A 133 11.38 18.27 -17.07
CA HIS A 133 11.58 19.72 -17.08
C HIS A 133 12.38 20.17 -18.32
N VAL A 134 11.64 20.57 -19.36
CA VAL A 134 12.08 21.63 -20.26
C VAL A 134 11.75 22.96 -19.57
N SER A 135 12.76 23.84 -19.54
CA SER A 135 12.77 25.18 -18.94
C SER A 135 11.46 25.96 -19.08
N GLY A 136 10.96 26.50 -17.96
CA GLY A 136 9.91 27.53 -17.97
C GLY A 136 9.18 27.64 -16.64
N GLU A 137 9.45 28.72 -15.91
CA GLU A 137 8.71 29.24 -14.75
C GLU A 137 8.90 28.51 -13.41
N SER A 138 9.73 29.11 -12.56
CA SER A 138 9.90 28.79 -11.15
C SER A 138 8.59 29.07 -10.40
N GLN A 139 7.76 28.03 -10.23
CA GLN A 139 6.79 28.03 -9.14
C GLN A 139 7.58 28.12 -7.82
N GLU A 140 7.16 29.02 -6.93
CA GLU A 140 7.68 29.07 -5.56
C GLU A 140 7.41 27.73 -4.88
N GLU A 141 8.39 26.82 -4.91
CA GLU A 141 8.36 25.60 -4.12
C GLU A 141 8.33 26.01 -2.64
N VAL A 142 7.22 25.69 -1.96
CA VAL A 142 7.14 25.80 -0.50
C VAL A 142 8.37 25.07 0.07
N PRO A 143 9.20 25.72 0.91
CA PRO A 143 10.46 25.15 1.35
C PRO A 143 10.22 23.84 2.10
N VAL A 144 10.58 22.71 1.47
CA VAL A 144 10.46 21.40 2.10
C VAL A 144 11.52 21.28 3.20
N PRO A 145 11.15 20.87 4.43
CA PRO A 145 12.10 20.71 5.52
C PRO A 145 13.26 19.76 5.15
N ALA A 146 14.46 20.07 5.63
CA ALA A 146 15.64 19.24 5.39
C ALA A 146 15.47 17.81 5.94
N SER A 147 14.75 17.68 7.06
CA SER A 147 14.34 16.40 7.65
C SER A 147 13.49 15.58 6.68
N THR A 148 12.45 16.18 6.08
CA THR A 148 11.59 15.50 5.08
C THR A 148 12.40 15.03 3.87
N LYS A 149 13.33 15.85 3.36
CA LYS A 149 14.22 15.46 2.25
C LYS A 149 15.12 14.28 2.62
N TRP A 150 15.66 14.27 3.85
CA TRP A 150 16.48 13.16 4.35
C TRP A 150 15.66 11.87 4.52
N ILE A 151 14.46 11.98 5.09
CA ILE A 151 13.53 10.84 5.24
C ILE A 151 13.22 10.24 3.87
N LYS A 152 12.91 11.07 2.87
CA LYS A 152 12.68 10.63 1.49
C LYS A 152 13.84 9.80 0.96
N ALA A 153 15.05 10.35 0.95
CA ALA A 153 16.23 9.64 0.44
C ALA A 153 16.46 8.29 1.17
N ARG A 154 16.20 8.25 2.48
CA ARG A 154 16.33 7.02 3.26
C ARG A 154 15.25 5.99 2.89
N VAL A 155 14.01 6.40 2.68
CA VAL A 155 12.90 5.53 2.23
C VAL A 155 13.19 4.98 0.84
N GLU A 156 13.63 5.80 -0.11
CA GLU A 156 14.02 5.37 -1.46
C GLU A 156 15.12 4.30 -1.41
N MET A 157 16.12 4.50 -0.54
CA MET A 157 17.20 3.53 -0.33
C MET A 157 16.69 2.20 0.25
N LEU A 158 15.79 2.24 1.24
CA LEU A 158 15.18 1.02 1.81
C LEU A 158 14.33 0.30 0.77
N LEU A 159 13.51 1.03 -0.01
CA LEU A 159 12.71 0.46 -1.08
C LEU A 159 13.60 -0.25 -2.12
N ALA A 160 14.71 0.36 -2.52
CA ALA A 160 15.68 -0.26 -3.42
C ALA A 160 16.30 -1.55 -2.84
N GLN A 161 16.56 -1.59 -1.52
CA GLN A 161 17.03 -2.80 -0.84
C GLN A 161 15.98 -3.91 -0.85
N VAL A 162 14.72 -3.58 -0.56
CA VAL A 162 13.59 -4.53 -0.60
C VAL A 162 13.42 -5.09 -2.01
N PHE A 163 13.48 -4.24 -3.04
CA PHE A 163 13.47 -4.70 -4.43
C PHE A 163 14.63 -5.65 -4.74
N LYS A 164 15.86 -5.29 -4.35
CA LYS A 164 17.02 -6.14 -4.57
C LYS A 164 16.84 -7.53 -3.93
N ILE A 165 16.32 -7.59 -2.71
CA ILE A 165 16.04 -8.86 -2.02
C ILE A 165 14.98 -9.66 -2.80
N SER A 166 13.89 -9.00 -3.22
CA SER A 166 12.81 -9.65 -3.97
C SER A 166 13.26 -10.27 -5.29
N TYR A 167 14.17 -9.61 -6.02
CA TYR A 167 14.66 -10.09 -7.31
C TYR A 167 15.81 -11.10 -7.21
N ALA A 168 16.65 -10.99 -6.17
CA ALA A 168 17.84 -11.82 -6.03
C ALA A 168 17.59 -13.11 -5.20
N HIS A 169 16.36 -13.31 -4.70
CA HIS A 169 15.99 -14.41 -3.80
C HIS A 169 17.01 -14.62 -2.67
N MET A 170 17.61 -13.53 -2.18
CA MET A 170 18.62 -13.58 -1.12
C MET A 170 17.96 -13.99 0.19
N ALA A 171 18.76 -14.55 1.10
CA ALA A 171 18.31 -14.94 2.42
C ALA A 171 17.48 -13.82 3.07
N GLN A 172 16.33 -14.19 3.64
CA GLN A 172 15.38 -13.30 4.35
C GLN A 172 15.97 -12.69 5.65
N SER A 173 17.29 -12.74 5.85
CA SER A 173 17.94 -12.14 7.00
C SER A 173 17.85 -10.62 6.93
N GLY A 174 17.33 -10.01 7.99
CA GLY A 174 17.24 -8.55 8.12
C GLY A 174 15.90 -7.93 7.65
N LEU A 175 14.91 -8.72 7.21
CA LEU A 175 13.58 -8.19 6.88
C LEU A 175 12.92 -7.47 8.07
N THR A 176 13.09 -8.00 9.28
CA THR A 176 12.59 -7.37 10.52
C THR A 176 13.29 -6.05 10.82
N THR A 177 14.57 -5.91 10.46
CA THR A 177 15.31 -4.65 10.59
C THR A 177 14.80 -3.61 9.61
N LEU A 178 14.55 -4.00 8.35
CA LEU A 178 13.97 -3.11 7.34
C LEU A 178 12.57 -2.61 7.75
N GLU A 179 11.73 -3.51 8.28
CA GLU A 179 10.39 -3.16 8.76
C GLU A 179 10.41 -2.21 9.97
N SER A 180 11.36 -2.41 10.88
CA SER A 180 11.60 -1.52 12.02
C SER A 180 12.09 -0.14 11.57
N ASP A 181 13.03 -0.09 10.61
CA ASP A 181 13.55 1.14 10.02
C ASP A 181 12.43 1.94 9.34
N LEU A 182 11.59 1.29 8.52
CA LEU A 182 10.43 1.91 7.88
C LEU A 182 9.43 2.46 8.91
N SER A 183 9.15 1.70 9.96
CA SER A 183 8.25 2.14 11.04
C SER A 183 8.79 3.34 11.81
N SER A 184 10.10 3.41 11.99
CA SER A 184 10.77 4.56 12.63
C SER A 184 10.70 5.81 11.75
N LEU A 185 10.96 5.67 10.45
CA LEU A 185 10.90 6.77 9.49
C LEU A 185 9.49 7.29 9.30
N GLU A 186 8.51 6.40 9.19
CA GLU A 186 7.09 6.75 9.09
C GLU A 186 6.65 7.58 10.29
N ARG A 187 7.04 7.18 11.51
CA ARG A 187 6.70 7.92 12.73
C ARG A 187 7.28 9.33 12.73
N LYS A 188 8.55 9.48 12.36
CA LYS A 188 9.21 10.80 12.24
C LYS A 188 8.53 11.64 11.16
N LEU A 189 8.14 11.03 10.06
CA LEU A 189 7.44 11.71 8.97
C LEU A 189 6.06 12.23 9.41
N PHE A 190 5.38 11.56 10.34
CA PHE A 190 4.12 12.05 10.90
C PHE A 190 4.27 13.28 11.80
N GLU A 191 5.47 13.58 12.29
CA GLU A 191 5.79 14.82 13.02
C GLU A 191 5.97 16.01 12.06
N GLU A 192 6.20 15.76 10.77
CA GLU A 192 6.34 16.80 9.75
C GLU A 192 4.96 17.34 9.31
N PRO A 193 4.89 18.63 8.90
CA PRO A 193 3.66 19.22 8.40
C PRO A 193 3.14 18.49 7.16
N ASP A 194 1.81 18.47 7.01
CA ASP A 194 1.19 17.91 5.83
C ASP A 194 1.63 18.65 4.58
N SER A 195 2.15 17.88 3.64
CA SER A 195 2.73 18.37 2.40
C SER A 195 2.66 17.28 1.35
N GLN A 196 2.78 17.68 0.09
CA GLN A 196 2.76 16.72 -1.00
C GLN A 196 3.95 15.77 -0.97
N VAL A 197 5.11 16.27 -0.56
CA VAL A 197 6.31 15.45 -0.39
C VAL A 197 6.08 14.38 0.68
N LYS A 198 5.42 14.73 1.78
CA LYS A 198 5.03 13.76 2.82
C LYS A 198 4.11 12.67 2.27
N ALA A 199 3.07 13.03 1.51
CA ALA A 199 2.17 12.06 0.88
C ALA A 199 2.91 11.08 -0.05
N GLY A 200 3.84 11.59 -0.88
CA GLY A 200 4.68 10.77 -1.75
C GLY A 200 5.57 9.79 -0.97
N ILE A 201 6.20 10.24 0.12
CA ILE A 201 7.03 9.36 0.97
C ILE A 201 6.16 8.29 1.65
N ILE A 202 4.96 8.63 2.12
CA ILE A 202 4.03 7.65 2.70
C ILE A 202 3.68 6.58 1.65
N GLU A 203 3.43 6.96 0.40
CA GLU A 203 3.16 6.01 -0.68
C GLU A 203 4.33 5.04 -0.90
N GLU A 204 5.57 5.53 -0.84
CA GLU A 204 6.77 4.70 -0.96
C GLU A 204 6.97 3.74 0.22
N ILE A 205 6.71 4.21 1.45
CA ILE A 205 6.73 3.37 2.65
C ILE A 205 5.70 2.24 2.53
N GLU A 206 4.48 2.54 2.09
CA GLU A 206 3.44 1.53 1.89
C GLU A 206 3.83 0.49 0.84
N LYS A 207 4.45 0.92 -0.28
CA LYS A 207 4.99 0.00 -1.31
C LYS A 207 6.08 -0.91 -0.74
N ALA A 208 7.01 -0.35 0.05
CA ALA A 208 8.07 -1.12 0.68
C ALA A 208 7.52 -2.16 1.66
N ARG A 209 6.53 -1.79 2.49
CA ARG A 209 5.85 -2.70 3.42
C ARG A 209 5.08 -3.79 2.71
N GLU A 210 4.36 -3.47 1.63
CA GLU A 210 3.66 -4.47 0.79
C GLU A 210 4.64 -5.55 0.30
N LEU A 211 5.80 -5.14 -0.22
CA LEU A 211 6.84 -6.07 -0.65
C LEU A 211 7.46 -6.86 0.51
N LEU A 212 7.74 -6.22 1.65
CA LEU A 212 8.29 -6.91 2.82
C LEU A 212 7.36 -7.99 3.37
N LEU A 213 6.05 -7.69 3.43
CA LEU A 213 5.04 -8.65 3.86
C LEU A 213 4.98 -9.86 2.92
N LEU A 214 5.09 -9.64 1.61
CA LEU A 214 5.17 -10.73 0.62
C LEU A 214 6.43 -11.57 0.74
N LEU A 215 7.55 -10.99 1.22
CA LEU A 215 8.83 -11.69 1.37
C LEU A 215 9.02 -12.39 2.72
N SER A 216 8.21 -12.07 3.72
CA SER A 216 8.34 -12.58 5.10
C SER A 216 7.54 -13.85 5.38
N GLU A 217 6.75 -14.33 4.41
CA GLU A 217 6.02 -15.60 4.42
C GLU A 217 6.74 -16.69 3.60
#